data_AF-A0A6V7LE18-F1
#
_entry.id   AF-A0A6V7LE18-F1
#
_cell.length_a   1.000
_cell.length_b   1.000
_cell.length_c   1.000
_cell.angle_alpha   90.00
_cell.angle_beta   90.00
_cell.angle_gamma   90.00
#
_symmetry.space_group_name_H-M   'P 1'
#
loop_
_entity.id
_entity.type
_entity.pdbx_description
1 polymer ?
#
loop_
_entity_poly.entity_id
_entity_poly.type
_entity_poly.pdbx_seq_one_letter_code
_entity_poly.pdbx_strand_id
1 'polypeptide(L)' 'SGQLVHSYKGTGGIFEVCWNSRGDKVGASASDGSVFVLDLRKL' A
#
# COMPACT_ATOMS: atom_id res chain seq x y z
N SER A 1 8.65 11.69 -15.95
CA SER A 1 7.49 12.32 -15.31
C SER A 1 6.91 11.32 -14.32
N GLY A 2 6.41 11.78 -13.17
CA GLY A 2 5.68 10.88 -12.26
C GLY A 2 4.26 10.67 -12.77
N GLN A 3 3.89 9.42 -13.07
CA GLN A 3 2.51 9.04 -13.40
C GLN A 3 1.97 8.11 -12.30
N LEU A 4 0.70 8.28 -11.94
CA LEU A 4 0.03 7.38 -11.00
C LEU A 4 -0.19 6.02 -11.69
N VAL A 5 0.37 4.96 -11.11
CA VAL A 5 0.32 3.60 -11.68
C VAL A 5 -0.64 2.67 -10.93
N HIS A 6 -0.77 2.83 -9.61
CA HIS A 6 -1.67 2.04 -8.78
C HIS A 6 -2.33 2.94 -7.72
N SER A 7 -3.56 2.62 -7.35
CA SER A 7 -4.31 3.29 -6.29
C SER A 7 -5.11 2.28 -5.49
N TYR A 8 -5.16 2.47 -4.18
CA TYR A 8 -5.97 1.68 -3.27
C TYR A 8 -6.58 2.61 -2.23
N LYS A 9 -7.90 2.51 -2.03
CA LYS A 9 -8.61 3.26 -1.01
C LYS A 9 -8.86 2.36 0.20
N GLY A 10 -8.10 2.60 1.27
CA GLY A 10 -8.32 1.97 2.57
C GLY A 10 -9.50 2.59 3.34
N THR A 11 -9.70 2.11 4.56
CA THR A 11 -10.80 2.49 5.47
C THR A 11 -10.39 3.53 6.53
N GLY A 12 -9.08 3.77 6.71
CA GLY A 12 -8.54 4.75 7.64
C GLY A 12 -7.38 5.57 7.05
N GLY A 13 -6.93 6.59 7.79
CA GLY A 13 -5.75 7.38 7.41
C GLY A 13 -4.48 6.55 7.50
N ILE A 14 -3.62 6.62 6.50
CA ILE A 14 -2.37 5.84 6.45
C ILE A 14 -1.27 6.56 7.22
N PHE A 15 -0.64 5.86 8.18
CA PHE A 15 0.51 6.39 8.93
C PHE A 15 1.84 6.12 8.24
N GLU A 16 2.04 4.87 7.80
CA GLU A 16 3.29 4.41 7.21
C GLU A 16 3.01 3.45 6.05
N VAL A 17 3.90 3.48 5.06
CA VAL A 17 3.97 2.51 3.97
C VAL A 17 5.38 1.94 3.87
N CYS A 18 5.48 0.65 3.58
CA CYS A 18 6.77 -0.01 3.36
C CYS A 18 6.72 -0.95 2.16
N TRP A 19 7.86 -1.12 1.51
CA TRP A 19 8.05 -2.09 0.44
C TRP A 19 8.64 -3.38 0.98
N ASN A 20 8.21 -4.50 0.44
CA ASN A 20 8.94 -5.75 0.67
C ASN A 20 10.28 -5.73 -0.09
N SER A 21 11.19 -6.65 0.28
CA SER A 21 12.54 -6.71 -0.31
C SER A 21 12.58 -6.97 -1.82
N ARG A 22 11.51 -7.55 -2.39
CA ARG A 22 11.37 -7.79 -3.83
C ARG A 22 10.76 -6.62 -4.60
N GLY A 23 10.26 -5.59 -3.91
CA GLY A 23 9.56 -4.47 -4.53
C GLY A 23 8.25 -4.85 -5.23
N ASP A 24 7.63 -5.98 -4.88
CA ASP A 24 6.40 -6.47 -5.52
C ASP A 24 5.14 -6.28 -4.65
N LYS A 25 5.32 -5.90 -3.38
CA LYS A 25 4.25 -5.64 -2.42
C LYS A 25 4.49 -4.39 -1.63
N VAL A 26 3.39 -3.73 -1.28
CA VAL A 26 3.34 -2.60 -0.35
C VAL A 26 2.55 -2.99 0.89
N GLY A 27 3.16 -2.80 2.06
CA GLY A 27 2.47 -2.84 3.35
C GLY A 27 2.02 -1.43 3.75
N ALA A 28 0.83 -1.30 4.35
CA ALA A 28 0.35 -0.02 4.87
C ALA A 28 -0.36 -0.20 6.22
N SER A 29 -0.01 0.61 7.22
CA SER A 29 -0.67 0.65 8.53
C SER A 29 -1.62 1.83 8.64
N ALA A 30 -2.86 1.59 9.09
CA ALA A 30 -3.92 2.61 9.13
C ALA A 30 -4.41 2.95 10.55
N SER A 31 -4.99 4.14 10.68
CA SER A 31 -5.50 4.71 11.93
C SER A 31 -6.68 3.95 12.54
N ASP A 32 -7.38 3.13 11.77
CA ASP A 32 -8.48 2.30 12.22
C ASP A 32 -8.02 0.92 12.76
N GLY A 33 -6.71 0.70 12.86
CA GLY A 33 -6.10 -0.55 13.30
C GLY A 33 -5.90 -1.58 12.19
N SER A 34 -6.29 -1.28 10.95
CA SER A 34 -6.10 -2.18 9.81
C SER A 34 -4.65 -2.16 9.31
N VAL A 35 -4.19 -3.30 8.80
CA VAL A 35 -2.94 -3.44 8.05
C VAL A 35 -3.26 -4.05 6.69
N PHE A 36 -2.80 -3.40 5.62
CA PHE A 36 -3.00 -3.83 4.25
C PHE A 36 -1.71 -4.39 3.67
N VAL A 37 -1.81 -5.45 2.87
CA VAL A 37 -0.73 -5.96 2.02
C VAL A 37 -1.23 -5.97 0.58
N LEU A 38 -0.68 -5.09 -0.25
CA LEU A 38 -1.07 -4.92 -1.65
C LEU A 38 -0.07 -5.66 -2.54
N ASP A 39 -0.54 -6.62 -3.33
CA ASP A 39 0.28 -7.32 -4.33
C ASP A 39 0.15 -6.61 -5.68
N LEU A 40 1.21 -5.92 -6.10
CA LEU A 40 1.20 -5.10 -7.31
C LEU A 40 1.30 -5.91 -8.59
N ARG A 41 1.51 -7.24 -8.50
CA ARG A 41 1.45 -8.13 -9.68
C ARG A 41 0.03 -8.52 -10.05
N LYS A 42 -0.94 -8.25 -9.17
CA LYS A 42 -2.34 -8.67 -9.30
C LYS A 42 -3.32 -7.50 -9.34
N LEU A 43 -2.81 -6.27 -9.33
CA LEU A 43 -3.56 -5.03 -9.36
C LEU A 43 -3.58 -4.42 -10.75
#